data_AF-A0A1X2GUM0-F1
#
_entry.id   AF-A0A1X2GUM0-F1
#
_cell.length_a   1.000
_cell.length_b   1.000
_cell.length_c   1.000
_cell.angle_alpha   90.00
_cell.angle_beta   90.00
_cell.angle_gamma   90.00
#
_symmetry.space_group_name_H-M   'P 1'
#
loop_
_entity.id
_entity.type
_entity.pdbx_description
1 polymer ?
#
loop_
_entity_poly.entity_id
_entity_poly.type
_entity_poly.pdbx_seq_one_letter_code
_entity_poly.pdbx_strand_id
1 'polypeptide(L)'
;MVTRLQDRCLCTKVYVSPSSKSDEPFLDRDKNKDNSKFVNSITGCNGDMKALRSLLAKKFKPIRLVVPVIDYAGFSTEPNNVRQFFEQHTQVKELVVDHGITFEIFEQNDLCENEGILSRFNCRSSPKHRSMPF
;
A
#
# COMPACT_ATOMS: atom_id res chain seq x y z
N MET A 1 9.51 0.00 12.45
CA MET A 1 8.48 0.04 11.39
C MET A 1 7.41 -1.01 11.66
N VAL A 2 7.75 -2.31 11.65
CA VAL A 2 6.79 -3.40 11.92
C VAL A 2 6.22 -3.37 13.35
N THR A 3 7.05 -3.21 14.37
CA THR A 3 6.60 -3.08 15.77
C THR A 3 5.70 -1.86 15.98
N ARG A 4 5.96 -0.74 15.29
CA ARG A 4 5.07 0.43 15.33
C ARG A 4 3.71 0.14 14.72
N LEU A 5 3.63 -0.63 13.64
CA LEU A 5 2.35 -1.02 13.01
C LEU A 5 1.57 -2.01 13.88
N GLN A 6 2.27 -2.95 14.52
CA GLN A 6 1.65 -3.90 15.45
C GLN A 6 1.10 -3.19 16.68
N ASP A 7 1.86 -2.23 17.23
CA ASP A 7 1.52 -1.55 18.48
C ASP A 7 0.53 -0.38 18.28
N ARG A 8 0.75 0.51 17.29
CA ARG A 8 -0.14 1.65 17.01
C ARG A 8 -1.34 1.30 16.14
N CYS A 9 -1.14 0.49 15.10
CA CYS A 9 -2.19 0.21 14.13
C CYS A 9 -2.91 -1.13 14.40
N LEU A 10 -2.55 -1.82 15.49
CA LEU A 10 -3.11 -3.11 15.90
C LEU A 10 -3.08 -4.15 14.77
N CYS A 11 -2.06 -4.06 13.89
CA CYS A 11 -1.93 -4.92 12.73
C CYS A 11 -1.64 -6.36 13.14
N THR A 12 -2.58 -7.29 12.86
CA THR A 12 -2.38 -8.73 13.14
C THR A 12 -1.34 -9.36 12.21
N LYS A 13 -1.22 -8.87 10.98
CA LYS A 13 -0.25 -9.34 10.00
C LYS A 13 0.40 -8.15 9.30
N VAL A 14 1.72 -8.17 9.21
CA VAL A 14 2.50 -7.11 8.56
C VAL A 14 3.23 -7.68 7.36
N TYR A 15 3.05 -7.08 6.20
CA TYR A 15 3.69 -7.48 4.96
C TYR A 15 4.58 -6.33 4.46
N VAL A 16 5.75 -6.66 3.89
CA VAL A 16 6.71 -5.66 3.46
C VAL A 16 7.15 -5.92 2.02
N SER A 17 7.09 -4.89 1.18
CA SER A 17 7.73 -4.86 -0.14
C SER A 17 8.99 -4.01 -0.07
N PRO A 18 10.19 -4.57 -0.27
CA PRO A 18 11.44 -3.81 -0.29
C PRO A 18 11.59 -2.91 -1.52
N SER A 19 10.82 -3.16 -2.59
CA SER A 19 10.89 -2.38 -3.81
C SER A 19 9.49 -2.05 -4.32
N SER A 20 9.00 -0.87 -3.95
CA SER A 20 7.76 -0.32 -4.49
C SER A 20 8.12 0.77 -5.48
N LYS A 21 8.10 0.44 -6.78
CA LYS A 21 8.04 1.47 -7.82
C LYS A 21 6.61 1.98 -7.87
N SER A 22 6.47 3.30 -7.78
CA SER A 22 5.18 3.96 -7.71
C SER A 22 4.34 3.74 -8.98
N ASP A 23 5.00 3.64 -10.14
CA ASP A 23 4.41 3.34 -11.46
C ASP A 23 3.98 1.87 -11.65
N GLU A 24 4.43 0.93 -10.81
CA GLU A 24 4.00 -0.47 -10.90
C GLU A 24 2.74 -0.69 -10.06
N PRO A 25 1.69 -1.33 -10.64
CA PRO A 25 0.46 -1.61 -9.91
C PRO A 25 0.75 -2.46 -8.69
N PHE A 26 0.09 -2.15 -7.57
CA PHE A 26 0.30 -2.77 -6.27
C PHE A 26 0.27 -4.31 -6.33
N LEU A 27 -0.59 -4.87 -7.17
CA LEU A 27 -0.74 -6.31 -7.39
C LEU A 27 0.36 -6.96 -8.23
N ASP A 28 1.20 -6.20 -8.93
CA ASP A 28 2.30 -6.76 -9.73
C ASP A 28 3.66 -6.63 -9.03
N ARG A 29 3.73 -5.88 -7.93
CA ARG A 29 4.97 -5.70 -7.16
C ARG A 29 5.55 -7.02 -6.66
N ASP A 30 6.87 -7.14 -6.65
CA ASP A 30 7.63 -8.33 -6.23
C ASP A 30 7.43 -9.60 -7.08
N LYS A 31 6.69 -9.59 -8.19
CA LYS A 31 6.41 -10.82 -8.98
C LYS A 31 7.69 -11.58 -9.37
N ASN A 32 8.70 -10.84 -9.84
CA ASN A 32 9.95 -11.39 -10.38
C ASN A 32 11.17 -11.29 -9.45
N LYS A 33 11.02 -10.81 -8.21
CA LYS A 33 12.15 -10.65 -7.28
C LYS A 33 12.06 -11.61 -6.11
N ASP A 34 13.19 -12.23 -5.79
CA ASP A 34 13.36 -12.95 -4.53
C ASP A 34 13.76 -11.95 -3.44
N ASN A 35 12.78 -11.60 -2.62
CA ASN A 35 12.95 -10.65 -1.52
C ASN A 35 13.06 -11.34 -0.16
N SER A 36 13.23 -12.66 -0.15
CA SER A 36 13.22 -13.51 1.04
C SER A 36 14.28 -13.08 2.07
N LYS A 37 15.49 -12.73 1.62
CA LYS A 37 16.58 -12.27 2.49
C LYS A 37 16.25 -10.96 3.22
N PHE A 38 15.55 -10.04 2.56
CA PHE A 38 15.18 -8.77 3.16
C PHE A 38 13.99 -8.92 4.11
N VAL A 39 13.00 -9.71 3.72
CA VAL A 39 11.82 -10.00 4.56
C VAL A 39 12.21 -10.74 5.83
N ASN A 40 13.10 -11.73 5.72
CA ASN A 40 13.60 -12.50 6.87
C ASN A 40 14.47 -11.65 7.83
N SER A 41 15.06 -10.57 7.34
CA SER A 41 15.80 -9.60 8.16
C SER A 41 14.86 -8.73 9.03
N ILE A 42 13.57 -8.64 8.67
CA ILE A 42 12.59 -7.83 9.39
C ILE A 42 11.86 -8.69 10.43
N THR A 43 12.24 -8.52 11.70
CA THR A 43 11.57 -9.18 12.83
C THR A 43 10.09 -8.80 12.91
N GLY A 44 9.21 -9.80 12.92
CA GLY A 44 7.75 -9.63 12.99
C GLY A 44 7.04 -9.46 11.64
N CYS A 45 7.77 -9.56 10.52
CA CYS A 45 7.17 -9.55 9.18
C CYS A 45 6.54 -10.91 8.85
N ASN A 46 5.32 -10.90 8.31
CA ASN A 46 4.58 -12.10 7.90
C ASN A 46 4.81 -12.49 6.42
N GLY A 47 5.59 -11.71 5.68
CA GLY A 47 5.96 -12.03 4.31
C GLY A 47 6.06 -10.82 3.39
N ASP A 48 6.31 -11.09 2.11
CA ASP A 48 6.30 -10.10 1.04
C ASP A 48 4.90 -9.92 0.42
N MET A 49 4.84 -9.12 -0.64
CA MET A 49 3.62 -8.88 -1.42
C MET A 49 3.01 -10.13 -2.05
N LYS A 50 3.79 -11.18 -2.36
CA LYS A 50 3.26 -12.48 -2.80
C LYS A 50 2.43 -13.12 -1.69
N ALA A 51 2.93 -13.11 -0.45
CA ALA A 51 2.19 -13.66 0.68
C ALA A 51 0.88 -12.88 0.93
N LEU A 52 0.91 -11.55 0.79
CA LEU A 52 -0.28 -10.71 0.84
C LEU A 52 -1.28 -11.08 -0.27
N ARG A 53 -0.82 -11.24 -1.53
CA ARG A 53 -1.67 -11.67 -2.65
C ARG A 53 -2.29 -13.03 -2.40
N SER A 54 -1.52 -14.00 -1.90
CA SER A 54 -2.05 -15.32 -1.56
C SER A 54 -3.09 -15.25 -0.44
N LEU A 55 -2.97 -14.28 0.48
CA LEU A 55 -3.98 -14.03 1.50
C LEU A 55 -5.25 -13.42 0.88
N LEU A 56 -5.10 -12.40 0.03
CA LEU A 56 -6.20 -11.74 -0.67
C LEU A 56 -6.93 -12.70 -1.63
N ALA A 57 -6.22 -13.63 -2.27
CA ALA A 57 -6.83 -14.64 -3.13
C ALA A 57 -7.76 -15.60 -2.36
N LYS A 58 -7.51 -15.79 -1.06
CA LYS A 58 -8.26 -16.74 -0.22
C LYS A 58 -9.60 -16.19 0.28
N LYS A 59 -9.87 -14.88 0.22
CA LYS A 59 -11.19 -14.25 0.48
C LYS A 59 -11.91 -14.64 1.80
N PHE A 60 -11.20 -14.95 2.89
CA PHE A 60 -11.85 -15.54 4.07
C PHE A 60 -12.34 -14.55 5.14
N LYS A 61 -11.87 -13.29 5.19
CA LYS A 61 -12.24 -12.33 6.26
C LYS A 61 -12.17 -10.88 5.77
N PRO A 62 -12.96 -9.95 6.33
CA PRO A 62 -12.73 -8.53 6.14
C PRO A 62 -11.34 -8.16 6.66
N ILE A 63 -10.57 -7.45 5.84
CA ILE A 63 -9.18 -7.06 6.10
C ILE A 63 -9.13 -5.53 6.16
N ARG A 64 -8.45 -5.01 7.17
CA ARG A 64 -7.99 -3.62 7.20
C ARG A 64 -6.59 -3.59 6.63
N LEU A 65 -6.38 -2.84 5.55
CA LEU A 65 -5.08 -2.69 4.93
C LEU A 65 -4.41 -1.46 5.51
N VAL A 66 -3.30 -1.63 6.21
CA VAL A 66 -2.50 -0.51 6.71
C VAL A 66 -1.28 -0.38 5.83
N VAL A 67 -1.12 0.78 5.21
CA VAL A 67 0.01 1.10 4.35
C VAL A 67 0.80 2.21 5.04
N PRO A 68 2.00 1.91 5.58
CA PRO A 68 2.92 2.94 6.06
C PRO A 68 3.54 3.62 4.84
N VAL A 69 3.20 4.89 4.62
CA VAL A 69 3.71 5.64 3.46
C VAL A 69 4.14 7.02 3.88
N ILE A 70 5.32 7.43 3.41
CA ILE A 70 5.79 8.81 3.54
C ILE A 70 5.00 9.72 2.57
N ASP A 71 4.51 9.15 1.46
CA ASP A 71 3.67 9.79 0.44
C ASP A 71 2.71 8.76 -0.18
N TYR A 72 1.49 9.14 -0.55
CA TYR A 72 0.48 8.23 -1.15
C TYR A 72 1.00 7.44 -2.38
N ALA A 73 2.02 7.97 -3.06
CA ALA A 73 2.76 7.32 -4.15
C ALA A 73 3.33 5.93 -3.80
N GLY A 74 3.61 5.66 -2.52
CA GLY A 74 4.11 4.35 -2.10
C GLY A 74 3.04 3.26 -2.09
N PHE A 75 1.74 3.60 -2.14
CA PHE A 75 0.67 2.63 -2.40
C PHE A 75 0.40 2.47 -3.90
N SER A 76 0.09 3.56 -4.59
CA SER A 76 -0.07 3.64 -6.05
C SER A 76 -0.08 5.12 -6.45
N THR A 77 0.48 5.48 -7.60
CA THR A 77 0.35 6.83 -8.18
C THR A 77 -0.85 6.97 -9.12
N GLU A 78 -1.53 5.87 -9.41
CA GLU A 78 -2.66 5.82 -10.33
C GLU A 78 -3.95 5.54 -9.55
N PRO A 79 -4.89 6.49 -9.48
CA PRO A 79 -6.13 6.33 -8.72
C PRO A 79 -7.00 5.17 -9.26
N ASN A 80 -6.98 4.94 -10.57
CA ASN A 80 -7.73 3.82 -11.16
C ASN A 80 -7.22 2.45 -10.69
N ASN A 81 -5.92 2.30 -10.45
CA ASN A 81 -5.37 1.07 -9.88
C ASN A 81 -5.81 0.87 -8.43
N VAL A 82 -5.92 1.96 -7.66
CA VAL A 82 -6.46 1.93 -6.29
C VAL A 82 -7.91 1.47 -6.33
N ARG A 83 -8.76 2.14 -7.12
CA ARG A 83 -10.17 1.78 -7.27
C ARG A 83 -10.36 0.32 -7.68
N GLN A 84 -9.68 -0.11 -8.75
CA GLN A 84 -9.78 -1.48 -9.25
C GLN A 84 -9.33 -2.50 -8.19
N PHE A 85 -8.34 -2.17 -7.36
CA PHE A 85 -7.92 -3.05 -6.27
C PHE A 85 -9.02 -3.25 -5.22
N PHE A 86 -9.69 -2.18 -4.78
CA PHE A 86 -10.78 -2.26 -3.80
C PHE A 86 -12.04 -2.91 -4.37
N GLU A 87 -12.33 -2.72 -5.67
CA GLU A 87 -13.41 -3.42 -6.39
C GLU A 87 -13.12 -4.92 -6.53
N GLN A 88 -11.89 -5.31 -6.87
CA GLN A 88 -11.50 -6.72 -7.02
C GLN A 88 -11.40 -7.44 -5.67
N HIS A 89 -11.05 -6.72 -4.61
CA HIS A 89 -10.87 -7.26 -3.26
C HIS A 89 -11.87 -6.67 -2.28
N THR A 90 -13.15 -7.03 -2.45
CA THR A 90 -14.27 -6.62 -1.57
C THR A 90 -14.08 -6.93 -0.08
N GLN A 91 -13.14 -7.83 0.23
CA GLN A 91 -12.73 -8.13 1.61
C GLN A 91 -11.95 -7.00 2.27
N VAL A 92 -11.28 -6.12 1.51
CA VAL A 92 -10.53 -5.00 2.08
C VAL A 92 -11.52 -3.88 2.37
N LYS A 93 -11.86 -3.70 3.64
CA LYS A 93 -12.92 -2.77 4.05
C LYS A 93 -12.42 -1.35 4.30
N GLU A 94 -11.19 -1.24 4.79
CA GLU A 94 -10.59 0.04 5.17
C GLU A 94 -9.13 0.05 4.73
N LEU A 95 -8.68 1.22 4.29
CA LEU A 95 -7.30 1.55 4.01
C LEU A 95 -6.84 2.58 5.04
N VAL A 96 -5.80 2.24 5.80
CA VAL A 96 -5.15 3.17 6.73
C VAL A 96 -3.82 3.60 6.13
N VAL A 97 -3.65 4.90 5.90
CA VAL A 97 -2.40 5.52 5.46
C VAL A 97 -1.73 6.10 6.69
N ASP A 98 -0.63 5.48 7.13
CA ASP A 98 0.18 5.99 8.25
C ASP A 98 1.28 6.92 7.71
N HIS A 99 1.16 8.22 8.01
CA HIS A 99 2.15 9.26 7.72
C HIS A 99 3.20 9.40 8.84
N GLY A 100 3.28 8.40 9.73
CA GLY A 100 4.18 8.37 10.88
C GLY A 100 3.74 9.23 12.08
N ILE A 101 3.19 10.42 11.86
CA ILE A 101 2.63 11.29 12.91
C ILE A 101 1.11 11.14 12.98
N THR A 102 0.46 11.19 11.82
CA THR A 102 -0.99 11.04 11.66
C THR A 102 -1.33 9.77 10.89
N PHE A 103 -2.52 9.25 11.14
CA PHE A 103 -3.12 8.18 10.36
C PHE A 103 -4.37 8.71 9.67
N GLU A 104 -4.51 8.41 8.39
CA GLU A 104 -5.75 8.65 7.64
C GLU A 104 -6.41 7.32 7.35
N ILE A 105 -7.71 7.25 7.59
CA ILE A 105 -8.51 6.04 7.37
C ILE A 105 -9.49 6.35 6.26
N PHE A 106 -9.49 5.51 5.24
CA PHE A 106 -10.39 5.58 4.10
C PHE A 106 -11.22 4.30 4.03
N GLU A 107 -12.54 4.45 3.96
CA GLU A 107 -13.44 3.31 3.78
C GLU A 107 -13.45 2.87 2.31
N GLN A 108 -13.78 1.61 2.08
CA GLN A 108 -13.87 1.04 0.73
C GLN A 108 -14.84 1.81 -0.18
N ASN A 109 -15.99 2.23 0.34
CA ASN A 109 -16.97 2.97 -0.44
C ASN A 109 -16.40 4.32 -0.89
N ASP A 110 -15.72 5.03 0.02
CA ASP A 110 -15.03 6.28 -0.30
C ASP A 110 -13.92 6.10 -1.34
N LEU A 111 -13.17 5.02 -1.28
CA LEU A 111 -12.13 4.72 -2.27
C LEU A 111 -12.70 4.30 -3.63
N CYS A 112 -13.97 3.89 -3.68
CA CYS A 112 -14.65 3.47 -4.90
C CYS A 112 -15.46 4.59 -5.56
N GLU A 113 -16.09 5.45 -4.76
CA GLU A 113 -17.04 6.46 -5.21
C GLU A 113 -16.50 7.89 -5.10
N ASN A 114 -15.60 8.18 -4.16
CA ASN A 114 -15.15 9.53 -3.86
C ASN A 114 -13.90 9.91 -4.67
N GLU A 115 -14.11 10.56 -5.82
CA GLU A 115 -13.04 11.05 -6.70
C GLU A 115 -12.07 12.03 -6.01
N GLY A 116 -12.53 12.76 -4.98
CA GLY A 116 -11.68 13.66 -4.19
C GLY A 116 -10.62 12.94 -3.37
N ILE A 117 -10.93 11.75 -2.85
CA ILE A 117 -10.00 10.91 -2.11
C ILE A 117 -9.05 10.21 -3.08
N LEU A 118 -9.59 9.69 -4.18
CA LEU A 118 -8.80 9.10 -5.28
C LEU A 118 -7.77 10.08 -5.84
N SER A 119 -8.14 11.36 -6.00
CA SER A 119 -7.25 12.41 -6.47
C SER A 119 -6.03 12.64 -5.58
N ARG A 120 -6.06 12.25 -4.29
CA ARG A 120 -4.87 12.30 -3.41
C ARG A 120 -3.83 11.25 -3.76
N PHE A 121 -4.26 10.13 -4.34
CA PHE A 121 -3.37 9.09 -4.87
C PHE A 121 -2.81 9.45 -6.25
N ASN A 122 -3.34 10.49 -6.91
CA ASN A 122 -2.77 11.04 -8.13
C ASN A 122 -1.50 11.87 -7.82
N CYS A 123 -0.47 11.21 -7.29
CA CYS A 123 0.83 11.82 -6.99
C CYS A 123 1.69 12.03 -8.23
N ARG A 124 1.12 12.07 -9.45
CA ARG A 124 1.80 12.59 -10.64
C ARG A 124 1.96 14.11 -10.51
N SER A 125 2.78 14.56 -9.57
CA SER A 125 3.48 15.81 -9.79
C SER A 125 4.41 15.56 -10.97
N SER A 126 4.13 16.20 -12.10
CA SER A 126 5.08 16.37 -13.20
C SER A 126 6.46 16.60 -12.58
N PRO A 127 7.54 15.95 -13.06
CA PRO A 127 8.87 16.25 -12.53
C PRO A 127 9.02 17.77 -12.58
N LYS A 128 9.08 18.43 -11.42
CA LYS A 128 9.43 19.84 -11.37
C LYS A 128 10.78 19.88 -12.04
N HIS A 129 10.81 20.43 -13.27
CA HIS A 129 12.01 20.59 -14.07
C HIS A 129 13.07 21.13 -13.12
N ARG A 130 14.05 20.30 -12.74
CA ARG A 130 15.24 20.84 -12.11
C ARG A 130 15.88 21.63 -13.22
N SER A 131 15.68 22.95 -13.21
CA SER A 131 16.49 23.86 -14.00
C SER A 131 17.93 23.55 -13.62
N MET A 132 18.64 22.80 -14.46
CA MET A 132 20.09 22.74 -14.39
C MET A 132 20.59 24.13 -14.77
N PRO A 133 21.31 24.84 -13.90
CA PRO A 133 22.13 25.93 -14.37
C PRO A 133 23.35 25.29 -15.06
N PHE A 134 23.47 25.55 -16.37
CA PHE A 134 24.73 25.41 -17.09
C PHE A 134 25.63 26.61 -16.76
#